data_AF-A0A0S8KDR4-F1
#
_entry.id   AF-A0A0S8KDR4-F1
#
_cell.length_a   1.000
_cell.length_b   1.000
_cell.length_c   1.000
_cell.angle_alpha   90.00
_cell.angle_beta   90.00
_cell.angle_gamma   90.00
#
_symmetry.space_group_name_H-M   'P 1'
#
loop_
_entity.id
_entity.type
_entity.pdbx_description
1 polymer ?
#
loop_
_entity_poly.entity_id
_entity_poly.type
_entity_poly.pdbx_seq_one_letter_code
_entity_poly.pdbx_strand_id
1 'polypeptide(L)'
;MKKGKFLQQALLLAFLAVSINCATGSRQREEQKLDTPEVHYLEGRQLLSQGDIQEAARQFLLARSLNPLYVPAYEGMGLVELERGDLKKAGQYFEEGRHKDDTYAPLYIGLGRVLSAQGDDQGAIGYFQRAIELDAHNADAFYYMGKTYVNLGQYSQAEESFKKALDRNPSHSKASEDWARLVRLRKPPGEPPQEYVIIVKKPMITRADFAALLAYQLPLQDLCGPEPQGVPISDIEDIWARSEIQQVVACGLMQVSSEGDFGPSQKMTRLHCALAIEEVLIRATGDPGLTERFAAQRSPYSDVPQNHWAFRAIMLATTRGIMEATADGSFHPDEVVTGYMAMKMVRALKDQL
;
A
#
# COMPACT_ATOMS: atom_id res chain seq x y z
N MET A 1 41.85 -5.44 102.60
CA MET A 1 42.40 -6.82 102.64
C MET A 1 42.32 -7.41 101.24
N LYS A 2 43.49 -7.83 100.73
CA LYS A 2 43.77 -8.89 99.72
C LYS A 2 42.90 -8.93 98.44
N LYS A 3 43.44 -8.57 97.26
CA LYS A 3 44.35 -9.38 96.37
C LYS A 3 43.60 -10.57 95.75
N GLY A 4 43.53 -10.80 94.44
CA GLY A 4 44.13 -10.22 93.23
C GLY A 4 43.41 -10.81 92.00
N LYS A 5 43.82 -10.69 90.74
CA LYS A 5 45.07 -10.27 90.08
C LYS A 5 44.64 -9.83 88.66
N PHE A 6 44.81 -8.56 88.28
CA PHE A 6 45.79 -8.18 87.25
C PHE A 6 46.64 -9.34 86.72
N LEU A 7 46.48 -9.71 85.46
CA LEU A 7 47.64 -10.02 84.63
C LEU A 7 47.33 -9.69 83.16
N GLN A 8 47.87 -8.53 82.77
CA GLN A 8 48.46 -8.24 81.47
C GLN A 8 47.54 -8.07 80.25
N GLN A 9 47.14 -6.82 80.08
CA GLN A 9 47.26 -6.14 78.80
C GLN A 9 48.67 -6.33 78.22
N ALA A 10 48.74 -6.39 76.90
CA ALA A 10 49.89 -6.10 76.05
C ALA A 10 51.07 -7.09 76.10
N LEU A 11 51.06 -8.07 75.19
CA LEU A 11 52.03 -8.19 74.09
C LEU A 11 51.89 -9.59 73.46
N LEU A 12 51.21 -9.67 72.33
CA LEU A 12 51.62 -10.54 71.22
C LEU A 12 50.99 -9.99 69.94
N LEU A 13 51.69 -8.99 69.43
CA LEU A 13 51.73 -8.68 68.00
C LEU A 13 52.07 -9.95 67.22
N ALA A 14 51.45 -10.02 66.04
CA ALA A 14 51.93 -10.69 64.82
C ALA A 14 51.35 -12.08 64.49
N PHE A 15 50.60 -12.06 63.38
CA PHE A 15 50.31 -13.14 62.42
C PHE A 15 49.15 -14.12 62.67
N LEU A 16 47.96 -13.69 62.26
CA LEU A 16 47.09 -14.33 61.24
C LEU A 16 45.90 -13.35 61.02
N ALA A 17 45.94 -12.38 60.09
CA ALA A 17 45.61 -12.55 58.67
C ALA A 17 44.34 -13.43 58.53
N VAL A 18 43.16 -12.98 58.10
CA VAL A 18 42.79 -12.04 57.03
C VAL A 18 41.30 -11.66 57.23
N SER A 19 40.97 -10.41 56.90
CA SER A 19 39.68 -9.75 56.61
C SER A 19 38.36 -10.55 56.76
N ILE A 20 37.39 -10.02 57.52
CA ILE A 20 36.27 -9.17 57.03
C ILE A 20 35.53 -9.82 55.85
N ASN A 21 34.35 -10.39 56.11
CA ASN A 21 33.15 -10.09 55.32
C ASN A 21 31.86 -10.58 56.03
N CYS A 22 31.40 -9.83 57.04
CA CYS A 22 29.98 -9.82 57.40
C CYS A 22 29.27 -8.86 56.43
N ALA A 23 29.23 -9.23 55.15
CA ALA A 23 28.40 -8.59 54.16
C ALA A 23 27.07 -9.33 54.13
N THR A 24 26.01 -8.61 54.50
CA THR A 24 24.70 -8.68 53.85
C THR A 24 24.37 -10.03 53.22
N GLY A 25 23.70 -10.89 54.00
CA GLY A 25 22.87 -11.95 53.43
C GLY A 25 21.67 -11.33 52.70
N SER A 26 21.92 -10.58 51.62
CA SER A 26 20.98 -10.52 50.51
C SER A 26 20.95 -11.94 49.96
N ARG A 27 20.01 -12.74 50.50
CA ARG A 27 19.41 -13.82 49.73
C ARG A 27 18.95 -13.18 48.43
N GLN A 28 19.80 -13.25 47.40
CA GLN A 28 19.29 -13.33 46.04
C GLN A 28 18.40 -14.57 46.07
N ARG A 29 17.10 -14.35 46.24
CA ARG A 29 16.12 -15.25 45.63
C ARG A 29 16.51 -15.18 44.17
N GLU A 30 17.27 -16.17 43.69
CA GLU A 30 17.15 -16.57 42.30
C GLU A 30 15.65 -16.75 42.10
N GLU A 31 15.03 -15.82 41.39
CA GLU A 31 13.68 -16.01 40.91
C GLU A 31 13.72 -17.35 40.19
N GLN A 32 13.05 -18.34 40.77
CA GLN A 32 12.98 -19.67 40.22
C GLN A 32 12.24 -19.50 38.89
N LYS A 33 13.02 -19.37 37.80
CA LYS A 33 12.52 -19.12 36.46
C LYS A 33 11.55 -20.24 36.17
N LEU A 34 10.27 -19.89 36.00
CA LEU A 34 9.23 -20.88 35.82
C LEU A 34 9.50 -21.61 34.50
N ASP A 35 9.82 -22.91 34.59
CA ASP A 35 10.16 -23.77 33.45
C ASP A 35 8.86 -24.20 32.75
N THR A 36 8.28 -23.31 31.94
CA THR A 36 7.05 -23.57 31.17
C THR A 36 7.24 -23.28 29.69
N PRO A 37 6.43 -23.92 28.81
CA PRO A 37 6.47 -23.65 27.38
C PRO A 37 6.34 -22.17 27.01
N GLU A 38 5.50 -21.43 27.73
CA GLU A 38 5.23 -20.01 27.48
C GLU A 38 6.47 -19.15 27.77
N VAL A 39 7.17 -19.42 28.86
CA VAL A 39 8.40 -18.68 29.23
C VAL A 39 9.47 -18.90 28.17
N HIS A 40 9.69 -20.16 27.80
CA HIS A 40 10.64 -20.50 26.73
C HIS A 40 10.24 -19.90 25.37
N TYR A 41 8.95 -19.85 25.04
CA TYR A 41 8.50 -19.18 23.81
C TYR A 41 8.74 -17.67 23.84
N LEU A 42 8.41 -16.98 24.94
CA LEU A 42 8.63 -15.54 25.08
C LEU A 42 10.13 -15.20 25.01
N GLU A 43 10.98 -15.98 25.65
CA GLU A 43 12.44 -15.86 25.55
C GLU A 43 12.93 -16.08 24.13
N GLY A 44 12.42 -17.13 23.46
CA GLY A 44 12.72 -17.39 22.05
C GLY A 44 12.34 -16.22 21.15
N ARG A 45 11.17 -15.60 21.36
CA ARG A 45 10.72 -14.40 20.61
C ARG A 45 11.63 -13.21 20.85
N GLN A 46 12.06 -12.98 22.10
CA GLN A 46 12.97 -11.90 22.44
C GLN A 46 14.33 -12.10 21.74
N LEU A 47 14.93 -13.28 21.87
CA LEU A 47 16.21 -13.62 21.24
C LEU A 47 16.13 -13.51 19.72
N LEU A 48 15.03 -13.96 19.11
CA LEU A 48 14.83 -13.84 17.67
C LEU A 48 14.79 -12.37 17.23
N SER A 49 14.16 -11.48 18.01
CA SER A 49 14.15 -10.04 17.72
C SER A 49 15.52 -9.36 17.91
N GLN A 50 16.39 -9.95 18.73
CA GLN A 50 17.79 -9.52 18.91
C GLN A 50 18.73 -10.08 17.82
N GLY A 51 18.25 -11.04 17.01
CA GLY A 51 19.05 -11.72 15.98
C GLY A 51 19.79 -12.96 16.49
N ASP A 52 19.57 -13.39 17.73
CA ASP A 52 20.18 -14.59 18.33
C ASP A 52 19.45 -15.87 17.89
N ILE A 53 19.47 -16.13 16.57
CA ILE A 53 18.68 -17.20 15.92
C ILE A 53 18.95 -18.58 16.52
N GLN A 54 20.21 -18.88 16.90
CA GLN A 54 20.56 -20.18 17.47
C GLN A 54 19.97 -20.40 18.86
N GLU A 55 20.02 -19.38 19.72
CA GLU A 55 19.48 -19.49 21.07
C GLU A 55 17.95 -19.49 21.03
N ALA A 56 17.34 -18.66 20.17
CA ALA A 56 15.91 -18.66 19.93
C ALA A 56 15.39 -20.06 19.53
N ALA A 57 16.10 -20.73 18.62
CA ALA A 57 15.78 -22.09 18.21
C ALA A 57 15.82 -23.09 19.38
N ARG A 58 16.81 -22.96 20.28
CA ARG A 58 16.90 -23.80 21.49
C ARG A 58 15.71 -23.57 22.41
N GLN A 59 15.32 -22.31 22.62
CA GLN A 59 14.19 -21.98 23.49
C GLN A 59 12.87 -22.52 22.92
N PHE A 60 12.61 -22.40 21.62
CA PHE A 60 11.41 -22.99 21.01
C PHE A 60 11.42 -24.53 21.06
N LEU A 61 12.58 -25.17 20.92
CA LEU A 61 12.72 -26.61 21.11
C LEU A 61 12.39 -27.04 22.54
N LEU A 62 12.84 -26.27 23.55
CA LEU A 62 12.49 -26.51 24.94
C LEU A 62 10.99 -26.37 25.18
N ALA A 63 10.37 -25.30 24.66
CA ALA A 63 8.92 -25.10 24.77
C ALA A 63 8.13 -26.28 24.20
N ARG A 64 8.53 -26.79 23.03
CA ARG A 64 7.94 -28.00 22.42
C ARG A 64 8.20 -29.26 23.26
N SER A 65 9.39 -29.39 23.85
CA SER A 65 9.74 -30.59 24.66
C SER A 65 8.94 -30.67 25.96
N LEU A 66 8.65 -29.51 26.57
CA LEU A 66 7.82 -29.39 27.78
C LEU A 66 6.35 -29.66 27.47
N ASN A 67 5.86 -29.19 26.32
CA ASN A 67 4.52 -29.49 25.86
C ASN A 67 4.47 -29.64 24.32
N PRO A 68 4.40 -30.88 23.81
CA PRO A 68 4.30 -31.15 22.37
C PRO A 68 3.03 -30.61 21.70
N LEU A 69 2.00 -30.23 22.45
CA LEU A 69 0.76 -29.59 21.95
C LEU A 69 0.80 -28.07 22.03
N TYR A 70 1.88 -27.47 22.53
CA TYR A 70 2.02 -26.02 22.61
C TYR A 70 2.34 -25.43 21.22
N VAL A 71 1.28 -25.06 20.51
CA VAL A 71 1.31 -24.56 19.12
C VAL A 71 2.29 -23.38 18.90
N PRO A 72 2.42 -22.39 19.80
CA PRO A 72 3.36 -21.28 19.60
C PRO A 72 4.82 -21.73 19.46
N ALA A 73 5.23 -22.88 20.02
CA ALA A 73 6.57 -23.39 19.78
C ALA A 73 6.82 -23.75 18.30
N TYR A 74 5.82 -24.31 17.61
CA TYR A 74 5.91 -24.63 16.18
C TYR A 74 5.96 -23.36 15.33
N GLU A 75 5.19 -22.33 15.68
CA GLU A 75 5.30 -20.99 15.08
C GLU A 75 6.74 -20.47 15.23
N GLY A 76 7.28 -20.46 16.46
CA GLY A 76 8.64 -20.01 16.74
C GLY A 76 9.72 -20.77 15.94
N MET A 77 9.60 -22.09 15.83
CA MET A 77 10.49 -22.92 15.02
C MET A 77 10.39 -22.58 13.52
N GLY A 78 9.18 -22.38 13.00
CA GLY A 78 8.97 -21.96 11.61
C GLY A 78 9.58 -20.57 11.32
N LEU A 79 9.45 -19.63 12.26
CA LEU A 79 10.06 -18.30 12.17
C LEU A 79 11.60 -18.38 12.13
N VAL A 80 12.21 -19.22 12.97
CA VAL A 80 13.66 -19.45 12.95
C VAL A 80 14.14 -19.96 11.59
N GLU A 81 13.41 -20.89 10.97
CA GLU A 81 13.79 -21.42 9.65
C GLU A 81 13.57 -20.40 8.53
N LEU A 82 12.56 -19.52 8.63
CA LEU A 82 12.42 -18.37 7.73
C LEU A 82 13.63 -17.44 7.80
N GLU A 83 14.11 -17.11 9.01
CA GLU A 83 15.31 -16.28 9.19
C GLU A 83 16.57 -16.96 8.66
N ARG A 84 16.62 -18.30 8.66
CA ARG A 84 17.69 -19.10 8.04
C ARG A 84 17.56 -19.23 6.52
N GLY A 85 16.43 -18.82 5.93
CA GLY A 85 16.11 -19.00 4.53
C GLY A 85 15.71 -20.43 4.13
N ASP A 86 15.51 -21.35 5.09
CA ASP A 86 15.03 -22.70 4.81
C ASP A 86 13.50 -22.71 4.74
N LEU A 87 12.98 -22.22 3.60
CA LEU A 87 11.54 -22.10 3.35
C LEU A 87 10.81 -23.45 3.45
N LYS A 88 11.50 -24.55 3.13
CA LYS A 88 10.93 -25.90 3.20
C LYS A 88 10.70 -26.32 4.65
N LYS A 89 11.71 -26.20 5.51
CA LYS A 89 11.54 -26.52 6.94
C LYS A 89 10.59 -25.57 7.65
N ALA A 90 10.60 -24.28 7.28
CA ALA A 90 9.65 -23.32 7.80
C ALA A 90 8.20 -23.76 7.54
N GLY A 91 7.88 -24.10 6.29
CA GLY A 91 6.56 -24.62 5.93
C GLY A 91 6.18 -25.89 6.68
N GLN A 92 7.13 -26.81 6.87
CA GLN A 92 6.90 -28.04 7.64
C GLN A 92 6.50 -27.74 9.10
N TYR A 93 7.22 -26.87 9.79
CA TYR A 93 6.86 -26.52 11.17
C TYR A 93 5.52 -25.81 11.29
N PHE A 94 5.19 -24.90 10.35
CA PHE A 94 3.88 -24.26 10.35
C PHE A 94 2.74 -25.25 10.09
N GLU A 95 2.91 -26.20 9.16
CA GLU A 95 1.93 -27.25 8.90
C GLU A 95 1.80 -28.23 10.08
N GLU A 96 2.91 -28.61 10.72
CA GLU A 96 2.87 -29.42 11.94
C GLU A 96 2.09 -28.74 13.07
N GLY A 97 2.30 -27.44 13.28
CA GLY A 97 1.52 -26.65 14.22
C GLY A 97 0.03 -26.62 13.85
N ARG A 98 -0.28 -26.48 12.56
CA ARG A 98 -1.67 -26.41 12.06
C ARG A 98 -2.42 -27.72 12.24
N HIS A 99 -1.71 -28.85 12.19
CA HIS A 99 -2.28 -30.14 12.56
C HIS A 99 -2.58 -30.28 14.06
N LYS A 100 -2.01 -29.44 14.93
CA LYS A 100 -2.35 -29.41 16.37
C LYS A 100 -3.50 -28.46 16.65
N ASP A 101 -3.51 -27.30 16.01
CA ASP A 101 -4.56 -26.28 16.11
C ASP A 101 -4.68 -25.55 14.77
N ASP A 102 -5.80 -25.77 14.08
CA ASP A 102 -6.09 -25.15 12.79
C ASP A 102 -6.77 -23.77 12.92
N THR A 103 -6.96 -23.29 14.13
CA THR A 103 -7.54 -21.97 14.44
C THR A 103 -6.49 -20.94 14.88
N TYR A 104 -5.24 -21.35 15.07
CA TYR A 104 -4.16 -20.46 15.48
C TYR A 104 -3.64 -19.61 14.30
N ALA A 105 -4.15 -18.38 14.17
CA ALA A 105 -3.87 -17.46 13.06
C ALA A 105 -2.38 -17.26 12.70
N PRO A 106 -1.42 -17.17 13.66
CA PRO A 106 -0.01 -16.96 13.32
C PRO A 106 0.62 -18.01 12.40
N LEU A 107 0.12 -19.25 12.40
CA LEU A 107 0.61 -20.29 11.49
C LEU A 107 0.25 -20.00 10.03
N TYR A 108 -0.95 -19.47 9.79
CA TYR A 108 -1.38 -19.07 8.46
C TYR A 108 -0.57 -17.86 7.97
N ILE A 109 -0.24 -16.92 8.84
CA ILE A 109 0.69 -15.83 8.52
C ILE A 109 2.06 -16.40 8.15
N GLY A 110 2.56 -17.39 8.90
CA GLY A 110 3.80 -18.10 8.59
C GLY A 110 3.80 -18.76 7.21
N LEU A 111 2.74 -19.51 6.88
CA LEU A 111 2.57 -20.16 5.58
C LEU A 111 2.47 -19.15 4.42
N GLY A 112 1.72 -18.06 4.61
CA GLY A 112 1.66 -16.98 3.62
C GLY A 112 3.02 -16.34 3.36
N ARG A 113 3.83 -16.13 4.41
CA ARG A 113 5.21 -15.63 4.27
C ARG A 113 6.12 -16.61 3.53
N VAL A 114 5.97 -17.91 3.75
CA VAL A 114 6.71 -18.95 3.00
C VAL A 114 6.38 -18.88 1.52
N LEU A 115 5.09 -18.80 1.16
CA LEU A 115 4.67 -18.71 -0.25
C LEU A 115 5.13 -17.42 -0.93
N SER A 116 4.99 -16.27 -0.26
CA SER A 116 5.47 -15.00 -0.81
C SER A 116 7.00 -15.02 -1.02
N ALA A 117 7.77 -15.62 -0.10
CA ALA A 117 9.20 -15.81 -0.28
C ALA A 117 9.56 -16.78 -1.44
N GLN A 118 8.65 -17.65 -1.84
CA GLN A 118 8.77 -18.52 -3.03
C GLN A 118 8.32 -17.84 -4.33
N GLY A 119 7.78 -16.61 -4.25
CA GLY A 119 7.22 -15.87 -5.38
C GLY A 119 5.76 -16.20 -5.71
N ASP A 120 5.10 -17.04 -4.90
CA ASP A 120 3.66 -17.30 -5.02
C ASP A 120 2.87 -16.28 -4.17
N ASP A 121 2.89 -15.03 -4.60
CA ASP A 121 2.23 -13.93 -3.90
C ASP A 121 0.68 -14.06 -3.93
N GLN A 122 0.11 -14.66 -4.97
CA GLN A 122 -1.33 -14.94 -5.06
C GLN A 122 -1.76 -15.99 -4.01
N GLY A 123 -1.03 -17.10 -3.91
CA GLY A 123 -1.27 -18.12 -2.88
C GLY A 123 -1.06 -17.58 -1.47
N ALA A 124 -0.05 -16.73 -1.28
CA ALA A 124 0.23 -16.07 0.00
C ALA A 124 -0.96 -15.22 0.51
N ILE A 125 -1.61 -14.46 -0.37
CA ILE A 125 -2.80 -13.64 -0.02
C ILE A 125 -3.90 -14.53 0.59
N GLY A 126 -4.16 -15.71 0.03
CA GLY A 126 -5.18 -16.63 0.57
C GLY A 126 -4.91 -17.05 2.01
N TYR A 127 -3.64 -17.29 2.36
CA TYR A 127 -3.26 -17.61 3.74
C TYR A 127 -3.38 -16.40 4.68
N PHE A 128 -3.04 -15.18 4.24
CA PHE A 128 -3.24 -13.98 5.06
C PHE A 128 -4.72 -13.67 5.29
N GLN A 129 -5.57 -13.85 4.27
CA GLN A 129 -7.03 -13.74 4.41
C GLN A 129 -7.55 -14.74 5.44
N ARG A 130 -7.10 -15.99 5.37
CA ARG A 130 -7.49 -17.00 6.37
C ARG A 130 -7.03 -16.63 7.79
N ALA A 131 -5.84 -16.05 7.95
CA ALA A 131 -5.38 -15.54 9.24
C ALA A 131 -6.29 -14.41 9.77
N ILE A 132 -6.73 -13.49 8.89
CA ILE A 132 -7.64 -12.40 9.23
C ILE A 132 -9.04 -12.91 9.60
N GLU A 133 -9.52 -13.97 8.96
CA GLU A 133 -10.80 -14.61 9.33
C GLU A 133 -10.75 -15.21 10.73
N LEU A 134 -9.61 -15.82 11.10
CA LEU A 134 -9.40 -16.42 12.42
C LEU A 134 -9.17 -15.36 13.50
N ASP A 135 -8.44 -14.29 13.18
CA ASP A 135 -8.20 -13.16 14.07
C ASP A 135 -8.21 -11.83 13.30
N ALA A 136 -9.37 -11.16 13.31
CA ALA A 136 -9.57 -9.89 12.65
C ALA A 136 -8.77 -8.72 13.28
N HIS A 137 -8.17 -8.90 14.45
CA HIS A 137 -7.36 -7.89 15.14
C HIS A 137 -5.85 -8.10 14.93
N ASN A 138 -5.47 -9.15 14.18
CA ASN A 138 -4.06 -9.44 13.94
C ASN A 138 -3.43 -8.46 12.95
N ALA A 139 -2.64 -7.50 13.46
CA ALA A 139 -1.99 -6.48 12.64
C ALA A 139 -0.95 -7.08 11.66
N ASP A 140 -0.26 -8.15 12.04
CA ASP A 140 0.77 -8.77 11.20
C ASP A 140 0.17 -9.36 9.93
N ALA A 141 -1.02 -9.96 10.01
CA ALA A 141 -1.71 -10.52 8.83
C ALA A 141 -1.98 -9.44 7.77
N PHE A 142 -2.49 -8.28 8.20
CA PHE A 142 -2.69 -7.13 7.31
C PHE A 142 -1.36 -6.57 6.78
N TYR A 143 -0.33 -6.48 7.63
CA TYR A 143 0.99 -6.00 7.22
C TYR A 143 1.61 -6.87 6.12
N TYR A 144 1.66 -8.19 6.31
CA TYR A 144 2.23 -9.10 5.32
C TYR A 144 1.37 -9.19 4.05
N MET A 145 0.05 -9.08 4.16
CA MET A 145 -0.83 -8.94 2.98
C MET A 145 -0.51 -7.66 2.21
N GLY A 146 -0.28 -6.53 2.91
CA GLY A 146 0.13 -5.28 2.29
C GLY A 146 1.47 -5.38 1.56
N LYS A 147 2.47 -6.02 2.16
CA LYS A 147 3.75 -6.32 1.49
C LYS A 147 3.58 -7.17 0.23
N THR A 148 2.72 -8.17 0.30
CA THR A 148 2.47 -9.08 -0.82
C THR A 148 1.80 -8.34 -1.97
N TYR A 149 0.88 -7.43 -1.68
CA TYR A 149 0.32 -6.53 -2.69
C TYR A 149 1.36 -5.59 -3.30
N VAL A 150 2.36 -5.13 -2.53
CA VAL A 150 3.50 -4.37 -3.09
C VAL A 150 4.28 -5.21 -4.10
N ASN A 151 4.58 -6.48 -3.79
CA ASN A 151 5.28 -7.38 -4.73
C ASN A 151 4.50 -7.56 -6.05
N LEU A 152 3.17 -7.58 -5.97
CA LEU A 152 2.27 -7.68 -7.12
C LEU A 152 2.04 -6.35 -7.86
N GLY A 153 2.62 -5.24 -7.41
CA GLY A 153 2.38 -3.90 -7.95
C GLY A 153 0.98 -3.33 -7.63
N GLN A 154 0.22 -3.97 -6.73
CA GLN A 154 -1.14 -3.60 -6.35
C GLN A 154 -1.13 -2.56 -5.21
N TYR A 155 -0.60 -1.37 -5.49
CA TYR A 155 -0.29 -0.37 -4.47
C TYR A 155 -1.51 0.17 -3.70
N SER A 156 -2.69 0.23 -4.31
CA SER A 156 -3.92 0.66 -3.63
C SER A 156 -4.34 -0.35 -2.55
N GLN A 157 -4.37 -1.64 -2.88
CA GLN A 157 -4.64 -2.70 -1.90
C GLN A 157 -3.55 -2.79 -0.83
N ALA A 158 -2.29 -2.55 -1.21
CA ALA A 158 -1.18 -2.48 -0.25
C ALA A 158 -1.38 -1.36 0.78
N GLU A 159 -1.76 -0.16 0.33
CA GLU A 159 -2.01 0.98 1.20
C GLU A 159 -3.17 0.72 2.16
N GLU A 160 -4.29 0.19 1.67
CA GLU A 160 -5.43 -0.17 2.52
C GLU A 160 -5.02 -1.21 3.57
N SER A 161 -4.23 -2.21 3.18
CA SER A 161 -3.75 -3.25 4.10
C SER A 161 -2.82 -2.68 5.17
N PHE A 162 -1.89 -1.79 4.82
CA PHE A 162 -1.04 -1.14 5.81
C PHE A 162 -1.82 -0.22 6.76
N LYS A 163 -2.82 0.51 6.27
CA LYS A 163 -3.72 1.30 7.12
C LYS A 163 -4.45 0.41 8.12
N LYS A 164 -5.04 -0.70 7.66
CA LYS A 164 -5.69 -1.67 8.55
C LYS A 164 -4.72 -2.23 9.59
N ALA A 165 -3.47 -2.53 9.21
CA ALA A 165 -2.45 -2.98 10.17
C ALA A 165 -2.18 -1.93 11.26
N LEU A 166 -2.07 -0.65 10.88
CA LEU A 166 -1.85 0.47 11.81
C LEU A 166 -3.08 0.82 12.65
N ASP A 167 -4.29 0.62 12.13
CA ASP A 167 -5.53 0.77 12.89
C ASP A 167 -5.61 -0.26 14.02
N ARG A 168 -5.13 -1.49 13.78
CA ARG A 168 -5.09 -2.56 14.80
C ARG A 168 -3.91 -2.41 15.76
N ASN A 169 -2.77 -1.97 15.26
CA ASN A 169 -1.60 -1.68 16.07
C ASN A 169 -0.92 -0.37 15.61
N PRO A 170 -1.26 0.77 16.25
CA PRO A 170 -0.66 2.06 15.92
C PRO A 170 0.86 2.12 16.11
N SER A 171 1.42 1.20 16.91
CA SER A 171 2.87 1.11 17.19
C SER A 171 3.61 0.14 16.26
N HIS A 172 2.96 -0.38 15.21
CA HIS A 172 3.58 -1.31 14.28
C HIS A 172 4.60 -0.60 13.36
N SER A 173 5.86 -0.49 13.83
CA SER A 173 6.93 0.26 13.17
C SER A 173 7.13 -0.13 11.70
N LYS A 174 7.25 -1.44 11.40
CA LYS A 174 7.46 -1.91 10.02
C LYS A 174 6.32 -1.53 9.07
N ALA A 175 5.06 -1.64 9.51
CA ALA A 175 3.91 -1.24 8.72
C ALA A 175 3.90 0.28 8.49
N SER A 176 4.25 1.07 9.51
CA SER A 176 4.37 2.53 9.38
C SER A 176 5.48 2.93 8.40
N GLU A 177 6.65 2.29 8.49
CA GLU A 177 7.80 2.54 7.62
C GLU A 177 7.52 2.12 6.17
N ASP A 178 6.95 0.93 5.96
CA ASP A 178 6.62 0.42 4.64
C ASP A 178 5.45 1.18 4.02
N TRP A 179 4.46 1.60 4.81
CA TRP A 179 3.41 2.51 4.35
C TRP A 179 3.96 3.87 3.97
N ALA A 180 4.79 4.48 4.82
CA ALA A 180 5.43 5.76 4.50
C ALA A 180 6.33 5.65 3.26
N ARG A 181 7.04 4.53 3.09
CA ARG A 181 7.82 4.24 1.88
C ARG A 181 6.92 4.09 0.67
N LEU A 182 5.83 3.34 0.78
CA LEU A 182 4.84 3.18 -0.28
C LEU A 182 4.26 4.53 -0.67
N VAL A 183 3.85 5.37 0.29
CA VAL A 183 3.32 6.72 0.03
C VAL A 183 4.37 7.64 -0.62
N ARG A 184 5.66 7.51 -0.25
CA ARG A 184 6.75 8.24 -0.92
C ARG A 184 6.99 7.77 -2.36
N LEU A 185 6.91 6.46 -2.61
CA LEU A 185 7.14 5.84 -3.93
C LEU A 185 5.93 6.01 -4.86
N ARG A 186 4.74 5.63 -4.37
CA ARG A 186 3.42 5.88 -4.93
C ARG A 186 2.98 7.29 -4.57
N LYS A 187 3.84 8.29 -4.81
CA LYS A 187 3.45 9.71 -4.72
C LYS A 187 2.00 9.78 -5.22
N PRO A 188 1.00 10.15 -4.40
CA PRO A 188 -0.18 10.72 -5.02
C PRO A 188 0.36 11.84 -5.92
N PRO A 189 -0.32 12.22 -7.01
CA PRO A 189 -0.12 13.58 -7.47
C PRO A 189 -0.08 14.45 -6.21
N GLY A 190 1.04 15.11 -5.94
CA GLY A 190 1.30 15.71 -4.62
C GLY A 190 0.25 16.77 -4.31
N GLU A 191 0.63 17.84 -3.63
CA GLU A 191 0.08 19.08 -4.15
C GLU A 191 0.35 19.08 -5.65
N PRO A 192 -0.69 19.25 -6.50
CA PRO A 192 -0.46 19.26 -7.92
C PRO A 192 0.65 20.26 -8.21
N PRO A 193 1.57 19.96 -9.13
CA PRO A 193 2.66 20.87 -9.43
C PRO A 193 2.07 22.24 -9.78
N GLN A 194 2.84 23.30 -9.57
CA GLN A 194 2.33 24.65 -9.76
C GLN A 194 1.71 24.83 -11.16
N GLU A 195 2.28 24.15 -12.16
CA GLU A 195 1.80 24.01 -13.53
C GLU A 195 0.35 23.51 -13.62
N TYR A 196 -0.02 22.52 -12.81
CA TYR A 196 -1.40 22.04 -12.68
C TYR A 196 -2.30 23.09 -12.01
N VAL A 197 -1.85 23.63 -10.88
CA VAL A 197 -2.66 24.56 -10.07
C VAL A 197 -3.01 25.81 -10.87
N ILE A 198 -2.11 26.27 -11.74
CA ILE A 198 -2.37 27.43 -12.60
C ILE A 198 -3.25 27.12 -13.81
N ILE A 199 -3.54 25.85 -14.15
CA ILE A 199 -4.39 25.48 -15.29
C ILE A 199 -5.71 26.24 -15.22
N VAL A 200 -6.37 26.25 -14.05
CA VAL A 200 -7.68 26.90 -13.88
C VAL A 200 -7.68 28.39 -14.20
N LYS A 201 -6.51 29.05 -14.12
CA LYS A 201 -6.32 30.47 -14.39
C LYS A 201 -5.92 30.76 -15.85
N LYS A 202 -5.62 29.73 -16.66
CA LYS A 202 -5.21 29.92 -18.05
C LYS A 202 -6.39 30.42 -18.89
N PRO A 203 -6.22 31.48 -19.71
CA PRO A 203 -7.25 31.93 -20.65
C PRO A 203 -7.50 30.92 -21.77
N MET A 204 -6.58 29.97 -21.96
CA MET A 204 -6.68 28.89 -22.92
C MET A 204 -5.77 27.76 -22.47
N ILE A 205 -6.28 26.53 -22.46
CA ILE A 205 -5.50 25.35 -22.09
C ILE A 205 -4.91 24.64 -23.31
N THR A 206 -3.86 23.87 -23.05
CA THR A 206 -3.26 22.96 -24.02
C THR A 206 -3.79 21.54 -23.85
N ARG A 207 -3.49 20.67 -24.82
CA ARG A 207 -3.80 19.23 -24.76
C ARG A 207 -3.11 18.55 -23.58
N ALA A 208 -1.87 18.95 -23.27
CA ALA A 208 -1.15 18.50 -22.07
C ALA A 208 -1.85 18.93 -20.77
N ASP A 209 -2.36 20.17 -20.71
CA ASP A 209 -3.12 20.64 -19.55
C ASP A 209 -4.39 19.81 -19.34
N PHE A 210 -5.11 19.50 -20.43
CA PHE A 210 -6.33 18.70 -20.33
C PHE A 210 -6.05 17.25 -19.94
N ALA A 211 -4.98 16.64 -20.47
CA ALA A 211 -4.50 15.33 -20.04
C ALA A 211 -4.20 15.30 -18.54
N ALA A 212 -3.50 16.32 -18.03
CA ALA A 212 -3.23 16.43 -16.60
C ALA A 212 -4.53 16.58 -15.78
N LEU A 213 -5.50 17.37 -16.24
CA LEU A 213 -6.81 17.45 -15.57
C LEU A 213 -7.49 16.08 -15.47
N LEU A 214 -7.52 15.31 -16.56
CA LEU A 214 -8.10 13.96 -16.55
C LEU A 214 -7.36 13.04 -15.58
N ALA A 215 -6.02 12.99 -15.64
CA ALA A 215 -5.21 12.12 -14.80
C ALA A 215 -5.33 12.43 -13.31
N TYR A 216 -5.38 13.71 -12.94
CA TYR A 216 -5.47 14.13 -11.54
C TYR A 216 -6.90 14.04 -10.97
N GLN A 217 -7.94 14.21 -11.80
CA GLN A 217 -9.31 14.27 -11.31
C GLN A 217 -10.04 12.92 -11.35
N LEU A 218 -9.77 12.09 -12.37
CA LEU A 218 -10.52 10.86 -12.61
C LEU A 218 -9.89 9.65 -11.92
N PRO A 219 -10.68 8.65 -11.51
CA PRO A 219 -10.17 7.40 -10.94
C PRO A 219 -9.63 6.49 -12.05
N LEU A 220 -8.48 6.85 -12.64
CA LEU A 220 -7.94 6.13 -13.81
C LEU A 220 -7.70 4.64 -13.57
N GLN A 221 -7.33 4.25 -12.35
CA GLN A 221 -7.13 2.83 -12.02
C GLN A 221 -8.43 2.02 -12.18
N ASP A 222 -9.56 2.58 -11.78
CA ASP A 222 -10.86 1.92 -11.87
C ASP A 222 -11.39 1.93 -13.32
N LEU A 223 -11.09 3.00 -14.08
CA LEU A 223 -11.50 3.14 -15.47
C LEU A 223 -10.70 2.26 -16.46
N CYS A 224 -9.42 2.03 -16.18
CA CYS A 224 -8.47 1.51 -17.16
C CYS A 224 -7.87 0.15 -16.78
N GLY A 225 -8.07 -0.33 -15.54
CA GLY A 225 -7.50 -1.57 -15.04
C GLY A 225 -6.01 -1.45 -14.65
N PRO A 226 -5.26 -2.57 -14.56
CA PRO A 226 -3.85 -2.55 -14.19
C PRO A 226 -3.02 -1.72 -15.18
N GLU A 227 -1.98 -1.03 -14.67
CA GLU A 227 -1.22 -0.02 -15.43
C GLU A 227 -0.90 -0.50 -16.85
N PRO A 228 -1.46 0.16 -17.88
CA PRO A 228 -1.23 -0.25 -19.26
C PRO A 228 0.26 -0.09 -19.60
N GLN A 229 0.80 -1.05 -20.38
CA GLN A 229 2.19 -1.02 -20.84
C GLN A 229 2.47 0.33 -21.51
N GLY A 230 3.56 0.99 -21.11
CA GLY A 230 3.85 2.36 -21.54
C GLY A 230 3.90 2.49 -23.06
N VAL A 231 2.96 3.26 -23.61
CA VAL A 231 3.00 3.67 -25.01
C VAL A 231 4.14 4.69 -25.16
N PRO A 232 5.15 4.44 -26.01
CA PRO A 232 6.17 5.44 -26.27
C PRO A 232 5.55 6.63 -27.01
N ILE A 233 5.74 7.83 -26.46
CA ILE A 233 5.25 9.09 -27.02
C ILE A 233 6.46 10.01 -27.19
N SER A 234 6.75 10.41 -28.41
CA SER A 234 8.01 11.07 -28.81
C SER A 234 8.12 12.51 -28.34
N ASP A 235 7.03 13.25 -28.31
CA ASP A 235 7.03 14.71 -28.20
C ASP A 235 6.73 15.25 -26.78
N ILE A 236 6.80 14.39 -25.76
CA ILE A 236 6.47 14.74 -24.38
C ILE A 236 7.63 14.66 -23.39
N GLU A 237 8.86 14.45 -23.89
CA GLU A 237 10.03 14.21 -23.04
C GLU A 237 10.28 15.31 -22.00
N ASP A 238 10.13 16.58 -22.42
CA ASP A 238 10.34 17.78 -21.58
C ASP A 238 9.03 18.38 -21.02
N ILE A 239 7.91 17.67 -21.13
CA ILE A 239 6.61 18.15 -20.67
C ILE A 239 6.41 17.81 -19.20
N TRP A 240 6.03 18.80 -18.38
CA TRP A 240 5.84 18.63 -16.93
C TRP A 240 4.83 17.52 -16.59
N ALA A 241 3.82 17.31 -17.44
CA ALA A 241 2.75 16.32 -17.30
C ALA A 241 3.04 15.01 -18.06
N ARG A 242 4.32 14.68 -18.32
CA ARG A 242 4.70 13.50 -19.12
C ARG A 242 4.05 12.21 -18.61
N SER A 243 4.12 11.96 -17.31
CA SER A 243 3.56 10.75 -16.69
C SER A 243 2.04 10.68 -16.87
N GLU A 244 1.36 11.80 -16.64
CA GLU A 244 -0.09 11.92 -16.76
C GLU A 244 -0.54 11.70 -18.20
N ILE A 245 0.19 12.27 -19.16
CA ILE A 245 -0.06 12.08 -20.59
C ILE A 245 0.08 10.59 -20.95
N GLN A 246 1.15 9.94 -20.49
CA GLN A 246 1.34 8.49 -20.71
C GLN A 246 0.18 7.68 -20.14
N GLN A 247 -0.29 7.99 -18.94
CA GLN A 247 -1.41 7.29 -18.31
C GLN A 247 -2.72 7.45 -19.08
N VAL A 248 -3.09 8.68 -19.46
CA VAL A 248 -4.37 8.91 -20.17
C VAL A 248 -4.34 8.34 -21.59
N VAL A 249 -3.18 8.36 -22.26
CA VAL A 249 -3.01 7.77 -23.60
C VAL A 249 -3.03 6.25 -23.51
N ALA A 250 -2.35 5.66 -22.54
CA ALA A 250 -2.30 4.22 -22.38
C ALA A 250 -3.66 3.66 -21.91
N CYS A 251 -4.45 4.46 -21.18
CA CYS A 251 -5.87 4.17 -20.98
C CYS A 251 -6.69 4.32 -22.26
N GLY A 252 -6.23 5.14 -23.22
CA GLY A 252 -6.88 5.48 -24.48
C GLY A 252 -7.97 6.55 -24.34
N LEU A 253 -7.93 7.35 -23.27
CA LEU A 253 -8.77 8.54 -23.09
C LEU A 253 -8.39 9.65 -24.07
N MET A 254 -7.15 9.63 -24.53
CA MET A 254 -6.63 10.55 -25.53
C MET A 254 -5.77 9.79 -26.53
N GLN A 255 -5.83 10.19 -27.80
CA GLN A 255 -5.15 9.51 -28.90
C GLN A 255 -3.79 10.17 -29.21
N VAL A 256 -2.90 9.41 -29.84
CA VAL A 256 -1.67 9.91 -30.48
C VAL A 256 -1.82 9.89 -32.00
N SER A 257 -0.99 10.64 -32.71
CA SER A 257 -0.93 10.61 -34.17
C SER A 257 -0.44 9.25 -34.68
N SER A 258 -0.57 9.00 -35.98
CA SER A 258 0.02 7.83 -36.64
C SER A 258 1.55 7.78 -36.52
N GLU A 259 2.19 8.90 -36.23
CA GLU A 259 3.65 9.03 -36.05
C GLU A 259 4.09 8.85 -34.58
N GLY A 260 3.13 8.71 -33.65
CA GLY A 260 3.41 8.52 -32.21
C GLY A 260 3.45 9.82 -31.41
N ASP A 261 3.12 10.96 -32.02
CA ASP A 261 3.11 12.27 -31.36
C ASP A 261 1.78 12.53 -30.66
N PHE A 262 1.84 13.10 -29.45
CA PHE A 262 0.67 13.48 -28.67
C PHE A 262 0.18 14.90 -29.00
N GLY A 263 1.07 15.81 -29.40
CA GLY A 263 0.78 17.23 -29.64
C GLY A 263 0.49 18.00 -28.35
N PRO A 264 1.40 18.04 -27.36
CA PRO A 264 1.13 18.60 -26.03
C PRO A 264 0.75 20.07 -26.06
N SER A 265 1.25 20.86 -27.02
CA SER A 265 0.96 22.29 -27.17
C SER A 265 -0.32 22.60 -27.95
N GLN A 266 -1.04 21.59 -28.46
CA GLN A 266 -2.28 21.81 -29.19
C GLN A 266 -3.29 22.55 -28.32
N LYS A 267 -3.92 23.60 -28.86
CA LYS A 267 -4.97 24.35 -28.19
C LYS A 267 -6.23 23.50 -28.10
N MET A 268 -6.81 23.39 -26.92
CA MET A 268 -8.06 22.65 -26.72
C MET A 268 -9.25 23.52 -27.10
N THR A 269 -10.15 22.97 -27.92
CA THR A 269 -11.47 23.54 -28.20
C THR A 269 -12.55 22.73 -27.51
N ARG A 270 -13.77 23.27 -27.46
CA ARG A 270 -14.93 22.59 -26.88
C ARG A 270 -15.17 21.22 -27.51
N LEU A 271 -15.01 21.13 -28.82
CA LEU A 271 -15.11 19.86 -29.55
C LEU A 271 -14.05 18.84 -29.10
N HIS A 272 -12.80 19.25 -28.89
CA HIS A 272 -11.76 18.34 -28.41
C HIS A 272 -12.10 17.77 -27.02
N CYS A 273 -12.65 18.61 -26.13
CA CYS A 273 -13.12 18.16 -24.82
C CYS A 273 -14.29 17.17 -24.94
N ALA A 274 -15.24 17.41 -25.84
CA ALA A 274 -16.40 16.53 -26.05
C ALA A 274 -15.98 15.11 -26.46
N LEU A 275 -14.98 14.98 -27.34
CA LEU A 275 -14.44 13.68 -27.77
C LEU A 275 -13.76 12.94 -26.62
N ALA A 276 -12.94 13.64 -25.83
CA ALA A 276 -12.30 13.03 -24.67
C ALA A 276 -13.32 12.61 -23.59
N ILE A 277 -14.39 13.39 -23.40
CA ILE A 277 -15.50 13.04 -22.50
C ILE A 277 -16.20 11.76 -22.98
N GLU A 278 -16.44 11.62 -24.28
CA GLU A 278 -17.00 10.39 -24.87
C GLU A 278 -16.12 9.18 -24.57
N GLU A 279 -14.80 9.28 -24.78
CA GLU A 279 -13.86 8.19 -24.49
C GLU A 279 -13.83 7.77 -23.02
N VAL A 280 -13.93 8.73 -22.10
CA VAL A 280 -14.04 8.43 -20.65
C VAL A 280 -15.34 7.71 -20.35
N LEU A 281 -16.47 8.19 -20.88
CA LEU A 281 -17.79 7.61 -20.59
C LEU A 281 -17.93 6.21 -21.20
N ILE A 282 -17.41 5.96 -22.41
CA ILE A 282 -17.42 4.63 -23.03
C ILE A 282 -16.70 3.61 -22.14
N ARG A 283 -15.56 3.99 -21.56
CA ARG A 283 -14.82 3.11 -20.63
C ARG A 283 -15.54 2.89 -19.32
N ALA A 284 -16.06 3.97 -18.74
CA ALA A 284 -16.82 3.91 -17.51
C ALA A 284 -18.04 2.99 -17.63
N THR A 285 -18.73 3.01 -18.77
CA THR A 285 -19.93 2.18 -18.99
C THR A 285 -19.63 0.83 -19.62
N GLY A 286 -18.45 0.63 -20.20
CA GLY A 286 -18.13 -0.54 -21.03
C GLY A 286 -18.97 -0.63 -22.31
N ASP A 287 -19.52 0.49 -22.80
CA ASP A 287 -20.44 0.51 -23.94
C ASP A 287 -19.84 1.32 -25.10
N PRO A 288 -19.26 0.67 -26.13
CA PRO A 288 -18.70 1.36 -27.29
C PRO A 288 -19.80 1.99 -28.18
N GLY A 289 -21.06 1.59 -28.03
CA GLY A 289 -22.21 2.11 -28.77
C GLY A 289 -22.91 3.27 -28.04
N LEU A 290 -22.31 3.83 -26.99
CA LEU A 290 -22.96 4.79 -26.09
C LEU A 290 -23.61 5.99 -26.80
N THR A 291 -23.08 6.37 -27.96
CA THR A 291 -23.55 7.51 -28.75
C THR A 291 -24.40 7.15 -29.97
N GLU A 292 -24.62 5.85 -30.26
CA GLU A 292 -25.50 5.41 -31.35
C GLU A 292 -26.95 5.87 -31.18
N ARG A 293 -27.40 6.06 -29.94
CA ARG A 293 -28.72 6.66 -29.63
C ARG A 293 -28.92 8.06 -30.23
N PHE A 294 -27.85 8.77 -30.58
CA PHE A 294 -27.89 10.09 -31.18
C PHE A 294 -27.88 10.06 -32.71
N ALA A 295 -27.65 8.90 -33.34
CA ALA A 295 -27.48 8.78 -34.80
C ALA A 295 -28.67 9.36 -35.60
N ALA A 296 -29.89 9.12 -35.13
CA ALA A 296 -31.12 9.57 -35.78
C ALA A 296 -31.69 10.89 -35.20
N GLN A 297 -31.03 11.48 -34.20
CA GLN A 297 -31.52 12.72 -33.57
C GLN A 297 -31.16 13.94 -34.41
N ARG A 298 -32.09 14.91 -34.48
CA ARG A 298 -31.82 16.21 -35.08
C ARG A 298 -30.91 17.00 -34.17
N SER A 299 -30.00 17.77 -34.77
CA SER A 299 -29.16 18.66 -33.98
C SER A 299 -29.99 19.75 -33.32
N PRO A 300 -29.85 19.97 -32.00
CA PRO A 300 -30.44 21.10 -31.31
C PRO A 300 -29.60 22.38 -31.50
N TYR A 301 -28.39 22.30 -32.06
CA TYR A 301 -27.48 23.44 -32.19
C TYR A 301 -27.56 24.08 -33.56
N SER A 302 -27.49 25.41 -33.60
CA SER A 302 -27.50 26.18 -34.85
C SER A 302 -26.22 26.03 -35.67
N ASP A 303 -25.10 25.68 -35.04
CA ASP A 303 -23.75 25.66 -35.63
C ASP A 303 -23.11 24.26 -35.71
N VAL A 304 -23.79 23.22 -35.22
CA VAL A 304 -23.32 21.82 -35.32
C VAL A 304 -24.36 21.00 -36.08
N PRO A 305 -24.22 20.77 -37.40
CA PRO A 305 -25.17 19.95 -38.14
C PRO A 305 -25.07 18.46 -37.75
N GLN A 306 -26.12 17.67 -38.00
CA GLN A 306 -26.17 16.25 -37.63
C GLN A 306 -25.05 15.41 -38.28
N ASN A 307 -24.59 15.79 -39.48
CA ASN A 307 -23.49 15.12 -40.18
C ASN A 307 -22.10 15.60 -39.73
N HIS A 308 -22.02 16.51 -38.76
CA HIS A 308 -20.76 16.91 -38.17
C HIS A 308 -20.11 15.71 -37.47
N TRP A 309 -18.85 15.44 -37.73
CA TRP A 309 -18.17 14.23 -37.27
C TRP A 309 -18.13 14.10 -35.73
N ALA A 310 -18.05 15.22 -35.00
CA ALA A 310 -18.13 15.27 -33.54
C ALA A 310 -19.56 15.42 -32.97
N PHE A 311 -20.60 15.43 -33.80
CA PHE A 311 -21.99 15.69 -33.37
C PHE A 311 -22.42 14.79 -32.20
N ARG A 312 -22.09 13.50 -32.30
CA ARG A 312 -22.46 12.47 -31.32
C ARG A 312 -21.80 12.68 -29.96
N ALA A 313 -20.49 12.99 -29.95
CA ALA A 313 -19.73 13.32 -28.75
C ALA A 313 -20.30 14.57 -28.06
N ILE A 314 -20.62 15.60 -28.85
CA ILE A 314 -21.21 16.85 -28.37
C ILE A 314 -22.58 16.58 -27.73
N MET A 315 -23.46 15.83 -28.41
CA MET A 315 -24.76 15.43 -27.88
C MET A 315 -24.63 14.67 -26.56
N LEU A 316 -23.70 13.71 -26.48
CA LEU A 316 -23.45 12.95 -25.25
C LEU A 316 -23.04 13.89 -24.11
N ALA A 317 -22.04 14.73 -24.34
CA ALA A 317 -21.49 15.61 -23.31
C ALA A 317 -22.52 16.61 -22.78
N THR A 318 -23.38 17.17 -23.65
CA THR A 318 -24.40 18.14 -23.20
C THR A 318 -25.64 17.48 -22.59
N THR A 319 -26.09 16.34 -23.12
CA THR A 319 -27.27 15.66 -22.55
C THR A 319 -26.99 15.07 -21.17
N ARG A 320 -25.72 14.77 -20.88
CA ARG A 320 -25.23 14.42 -19.54
C ARG A 320 -24.98 15.63 -18.64
N GLY A 321 -25.14 16.86 -19.13
CA GLY A 321 -24.87 18.08 -18.35
C GLY A 321 -23.40 18.33 -18.01
N ILE A 322 -22.47 17.64 -18.70
CA ILE A 322 -21.02 17.82 -18.52
C ILE A 322 -20.55 19.08 -19.25
N MET A 323 -21.17 19.35 -20.41
CA MET A 323 -20.99 20.57 -21.20
C MET A 323 -22.33 21.29 -21.37
N GLU A 324 -22.29 22.59 -21.59
CA GLU A 324 -23.49 23.43 -21.76
C GLU A 324 -23.44 24.13 -23.12
N ALA A 325 -24.58 24.17 -23.82
CA ALA A 325 -24.77 25.04 -24.98
C ALA A 325 -24.96 26.49 -24.53
N THR A 326 -24.71 27.44 -25.44
CA THR A 326 -24.92 28.86 -25.18
C THR A 326 -26.40 29.23 -25.31
N ALA A 327 -26.79 30.37 -24.73
CA ALA A 327 -28.19 30.80 -24.67
C ALA A 327 -28.81 31.11 -26.05
N ASP A 328 -27.98 31.39 -27.06
CA ASP A 328 -28.36 31.57 -28.46
C ASP A 328 -28.55 30.24 -29.22
N GLY A 329 -28.42 29.10 -28.53
CA GLY A 329 -28.64 27.78 -29.09
C GLY A 329 -27.50 27.27 -29.97
N SER A 330 -26.31 27.84 -29.86
CA SER A 330 -25.10 27.33 -30.49
C SER A 330 -24.27 26.51 -29.49
N PHE A 331 -23.32 25.71 -30.00
CA PHE A 331 -22.37 24.96 -29.18
C PHE A 331 -20.95 25.51 -29.25
N HIS A 332 -20.59 26.20 -30.34
CA HIS A 332 -19.27 26.75 -30.62
C HIS A 332 -18.14 25.69 -30.55
N PRO A 333 -18.12 24.69 -31.44
CA PRO A 333 -17.15 23.57 -31.37
C PRO A 333 -15.68 24.03 -31.41
N ASP A 334 -15.38 25.12 -32.12
CA ASP A 334 -14.02 25.64 -32.30
C ASP A 334 -13.61 26.67 -31.24
N GLU A 335 -14.51 27.03 -30.31
CA GLU A 335 -14.17 27.94 -29.22
C GLU A 335 -13.12 27.31 -28.32
N VAL A 336 -12.06 28.08 -28.03
CA VAL A 336 -10.97 27.66 -27.17
C VAL A 336 -11.43 27.54 -25.72
N VAL A 337 -10.96 26.51 -25.03
CA VAL A 337 -11.40 26.20 -23.67
C VAL A 337 -10.47 26.87 -22.66
N THR A 338 -11.06 27.66 -21.76
CA THR A 338 -10.36 28.23 -20.60
C THR A 338 -10.08 27.16 -19.54
N GLY A 339 -9.11 27.43 -18.66
CA GLY A 339 -8.83 26.57 -17.52
C GLY A 339 -10.03 26.27 -16.64
N TYR A 340 -10.81 27.31 -16.35
CA TYR A 340 -12.02 27.21 -15.53
C TYR A 340 -13.07 26.30 -16.19
N MET A 341 -13.33 26.48 -17.49
CA MET A 341 -14.27 25.66 -18.26
C MET A 341 -13.86 24.19 -18.24
N ALA A 342 -12.59 23.88 -18.50
CA ALA A 342 -12.13 22.49 -18.48
C ALA A 342 -12.20 21.86 -17.09
N MET A 343 -11.81 22.58 -16.03
CA MET A 343 -11.94 22.10 -14.66
C MET A 343 -13.41 21.81 -14.30
N LYS A 344 -14.34 22.68 -14.72
CA LYS A 344 -15.79 22.46 -14.53
C LYS A 344 -16.26 21.18 -15.24
N MET A 345 -15.86 20.99 -16.50
CA MET A 345 -16.21 19.79 -17.29
C MET A 345 -15.67 18.51 -16.64
N VAL A 346 -14.39 18.48 -16.29
CA VAL A 346 -13.76 17.27 -15.73
C VAL A 346 -14.33 16.93 -14.35
N ARG A 347 -14.70 17.92 -13.53
CA ARG A 347 -15.41 17.66 -12.27
C ARG A 347 -16.82 17.12 -12.50
N ALA A 348 -17.59 17.75 -13.39
CA ALA A 348 -18.93 17.27 -13.73
C ALA A 348 -18.91 15.85 -14.31
N LEU A 349 -17.86 15.50 -15.05
CA LEU A 349 -17.61 14.14 -15.51
C LEU A 349 -17.30 13.20 -14.35
N LYS A 350 -16.38 13.57 -13.46
CA LYS A 350 -16.01 12.78 -12.27
C LYS A 350 -17.23 12.44 -11.41
N ASP A 351 -18.13 13.39 -11.20
CA ASP A 351 -19.32 13.19 -10.36
C ASP A 351 -20.33 12.19 -10.97
N GLN A 352 -20.13 11.76 -12.22
CA GLN A 352 -20.97 10.80 -12.94
C GLN A 352 -20.31 9.43 -13.16
N LEU A 353 -19.05 9.27 -12.71
CA LEU A 353 -18.32 8.01 -12.68
C LEU A 353 -18.56 7.34 -11.33
#